data_AF-A0A3E0JAH1-F1
#
_entry.id   AF-A0A3E0JAH1-F1
#
_cell.length_a   1.000
_cell.length_b   1.000
_cell.length_c   1.000
_cell.angle_alpha   90.00
_cell.angle_beta   90.00
_cell.angle_gamma   90.00
#
_symmetry.space_group_name_H-M   'P 1'
#
loop_
_entity.id
_entity.type
_entity.pdbx_description
1 polymer ?
#
loop_
_entity_poly.entity_id
_entity_poly.type
_entity_poly.pdbx_seq_one_letter_code
_entity_poly.pdbx_strand_id
1 'polypeptide(L)'
;MSKSEFDQFLSDSFKEGISFRELRLSEKEVSHLKSHYPSAIIRRTSDVNDAFKKSWYEVHLSPIQRKPESLDSIRQENIRLKRELETLKKMKN
;
A
#
# COMPACT_ATOMS: atom_id res chain seq x y z
N MET A 1 8.81 22.54 9.15
CA MET A 1 9.74 21.85 8.23
C MET A 1 9.80 22.64 6.94
N SER A 2 11.01 22.93 6.47
CA SER A 2 11.26 23.54 5.17
C SER A 2 11.05 22.52 4.04
N LYS A 3 11.02 23.00 2.80
CA LYS A 3 10.84 22.13 1.62
C LYS A 3 11.98 21.10 1.49
N SER A 4 13.22 21.54 1.67
CA SER A 4 14.41 20.69 1.58
C SER A 4 14.49 19.65 2.69
N GLU A 5 14.12 20.01 3.91
CA GLU A 5 14.04 19.06 5.03
C GLU A 5 13.00 17.97 4.78
N PHE A 6 11.87 18.33 4.16
CA PHE A 6 10.83 17.37 3.83
C PHE A 6 11.22 16.45 2.67
N ASP A 7 11.89 16.98 1.65
CA ASP A 7 12.42 16.18 0.54
C ASP A 7 13.45 15.13 1.02
N GLN A 8 14.31 15.52 1.96
CA GLN A 8 15.26 14.61 2.59
C GLN A 8 14.52 13.54 3.41
N PHE A 9 13.53 13.94 4.21
CA PHE A 9 12.69 13.01 4.97
C PHE A 9 11.99 11.98 4.07
N LEU A 10 11.46 12.40 2.92
CA LEU A 10 10.83 11.50 1.95
C LEU A 10 11.85 10.53 1.35
N SER A 11 13.02 11.04 0.95
CA SER A 11 14.11 10.23 0.40
C SER A 11 14.56 9.16 1.38
N ASP A 12 14.71 9.51 2.67
CA ASP A 12 15.09 8.58 3.72
C ASP A 12 13.98 7.58 4.07
N SER A 13 12.71 7.96 3.92
CA SER A 13 11.57 7.10 4.22
C SER A 13 11.38 5.97 3.20
N PHE A 14 11.79 6.21 1.94
CA PHE A 14 11.60 5.31 0.81
C PHE A 14 12.92 4.81 0.18
N LYS A 15 14.04 4.97 0.89
CA LYS A 15 15.33 4.40 0.47
C LYS A 15 15.30 2.86 0.50
N GLU A 16 16.34 2.25 -0.08
CA GLU A 16 16.56 0.79 0.00
C GLU A 16 15.42 -0.07 -0.57
N GLY A 17 14.70 0.45 -1.57
CA GLY A 17 13.62 -0.28 -2.25
C GLY A 17 12.29 -0.33 -1.48
N ILE A 18 12.18 0.43 -0.38
CA ILE A 18 10.92 0.57 0.35
C ILE A 18 9.93 1.36 -0.50
N SER A 19 8.82 0.72 -0.86
CA SER A 19 7.76 1.34 -1.68
C SER A 19 6.47 1.58 -0.90
N PHE A 20 6.40 1.17 0.37
CA PHE A 20 5.25 1.36 1.25
C PHE A 20 5.70 1.93 2.60
N ARG A 21 5.01 2.96 3.09
CA ARG A 21 5.24 3.53 4.41
C ARG A 21 3.96 4.16 4.98
N GLU A 22 3.80 4.09 6.29
CA GLU A 22 2.85 4.95 7.00
C GLU A 22 3.57 6.22 7.47
N LEU A 23 3.03 7.38 7.10
CA LEU A 23 3.61 8.69 7.38
C LEU A 23 2.60 9.60 8.09
N ARG A 24 3.06 10.39 9.06
CA ARG A 24 2.25 11.43 9.71
C ARG A 24 2.48 12.77 9.05
N LEU A 25 1.51 13.20 8.25
CA LEU A 25 1.63 14.33 7.35
C LEU A 25 0.50 15.34 7.57
N SER A 26 0.79 16.60 7.32
CA SER A 26 -0.20 17.66 7.10
C SER A 26 -0.68 17.65 5.65
N GLU A 27 -1.82 18.29 5.36
CA GLU A 27 -2.33 18.42 3.98
C GLU A 27 -1.31 19.05 3.01
N LYS A 28 -0.51 20.01 3.49
CA LYS A 28 0.54 20.65 2.70
C LYS A 28 1.65 19.66 2.34
N GLU A 29 2.06 18.85 3.30
CA GLU A 29 3.07 17.80 3.09
C GLU A 29 2.52 16.70 2.16
N VAL A 30 1.25 16.32 2.28
CA VAL A 30 0.58 15.38 1.35
C VAL A 30 0.58 15.93 -0.08
N SER A 31 0.24 17.20 -0.25
CA SER A 31 0.22 17.87 -1.57
C SER A 31 1.61 17.91 -2.19
N HIS A 32 2.63 18.19 -1.37
CA HIS A 32 4.04 18.16 -1.81
C HIS A 32 4.49 16.74 -2.16
N LEU A 33 4.18 15.73 -1.33
CA LEU A 33 4.48 14.32 -1.59
C LEU A 33 3.86 13.89 -2.93
N LYS A 34 2.59 14.22 -3.17
CA LYS A 34 1.90 13.89 -4.43
C LYS A 34 2.51 14.59 -5.64
N SER A 35 3.07 15.79 -5.46
CA SER A 35 3.79 16.50 -6.53
C SER A 35 5.15 15.86 -6.81
N HIS A 36 5.84 15.38 -5.78
CA HIS A 36 7.16 14.75 -5.88
C HIS A 36 7.09 13.29 -6.39
N TYR A 37 6.05 12.55 -6.00
CA TYR A 37 5.72 11.21 -6.47
C TYR A 37 4.31 11.17 -7.08
N PRO A 38 4.14 11.61 -8.35
CA PRO A 38 2.82 11.71 -8.98
C PRO A 38 2.03 10.40 -9.01
N SER A 39 2.73 9.28 -9.16
CA SER A 39 2.14 7.93 -9.20
C SER A 39 1.81 7.35 -7.83
N ALA A 40 2.17 8.02 -6.74
CA ALA A 40 1.95 7.48 -5.40
C ALA A 40 0.45 7.38 -5.06
N ILE A 41 0.06 6.27 -4.45
CA ILE A 41 -1.27 6.09 -3.84
C ILE A 41 -1.14 6.52 -2.38
N ILE A 42 -1.97 7.49 -1.98
CA ILE A 42 -1.95 8.06 -0.63
C ILE A 42 -3.35 7.89 -0.04
N ARG A 43 -3.46 7.19 1.08
CA ARG A 43 -4.74 6.96 1.78
C ARG A 43 -4.63 7.44 3.22
N ARG A 44 -5.52 8.35 3.62
CA ARG A 44 -5.64 8.76 5.03
C ARG A 44 -6.20 7.59 5.85
N THR A 45 -5.58 7.30 6.99
CA THR A 45 -5.99 6.19 7.88
C THR A 45 -6.44 6.64 9.26
N SER A 46 -6.41 7.94 9.54
CA SER A 46 -6.89 8.52 10.80
C SER A 46 -7.50 9.90 10.58
N ASP A 47 -8.44 10.27 11.44
CA ASP A 47 -8.99 11.62 11.47
C ASP A 47 -7.95 12.63 11.99
N VAL A 48 -8.11 13.90 11.62
CA VAL A 48 -7.25 15.00 12.08
C VAL A 48 -7.50 15.20 13.57
N ASN A 49 -6.59 14.74 14.42
CA ASN A 49 -6.81 14.70 15.86
C ASN A 49 -5.65 15.29 16.69
N ASP A 50 -4.84 16.17 16.09
CA ASP A 50 -3.72 16.79 16.81
C ASP A 50 -3.63 18.32 16.62
N ALA A 51 -2.91 18.95 17.56
CA ALA A 51 -2.63 20.39 17.56
C ALA A 51 -1.83 20.88 16.35
N PHE A 52 -1.19 19.97 15.61
CA PHE A 52 -0.37 20.22 14.43
C PHE A 52 -1.11 19.99 13.10
N LYS A 53 -2.39 19.64 13.16
CA LYS A 53 -3.25 19.31 12.01
C LYS A 53 -2.63 18.24 11.10
N LYS A 54 -1.98 17.23 11.70
CA LYS A 54 -1.46 16.07 10.98
C LYS A 54 -2.35 14.85 11.16
N SER A 55 -2.37 14.01 10.14
CA SER A 55 -3.01 12.69 10.16
C SER A 55 -2.03 11.62 9.69
N TRP A 56 -2.33 10.37 10.02
CA TRP A 56 -1.65 9.22 9.43
C TRP A 56 -2.15 8.92 8.02
N TYR A 57 -1.18 8.61 7.16
CA TYR A 57 -1.38 8.24 5.76
C TYR A 57 -0.60 6.99 5.44
N GLU A 58 -1.24 6.04 4.77
CA GLU A 58 -0.57 5.00 4.01
C GLU A 58 -0.12 5.58 2.66
N VAL A 59 1.16 5.38 2.33
CA VAL A 59 1.76 5.85 1.09
C VAL A 59 2.40 4.68 0.36
N HIS A 60 1.97 4.46 -0.88
CA HIS A 60 2.56 3.50 -1.80
C HIS A 60 3.18 4.23 -3.00
N LEU A 61 4.51 4.20 -3.15
CA LEU A 61 5.21 4.84 -4.29
C LEU A 61 5.10 4.03 -5.59
N SER A 62 5.04 2.72 -5.45
CA SER A 62 4.70 1.81 -6.53
C SER A 62 3.23 1.46 -6.38
N PRO A 63 2.38 1.66 -7.40
CA PRO A 63 1.12 0.94 -7.43
C PRO A 63 1.53 -0.53 -7.45
N ILE A 64 1.35 -1.23 -6.32
CA ILE A 64 1.55 -2.67 -6.31
C ILE A 64 0.64 -3.16 -7.43
N GLN A 65 1.22 -3.66 -8.51
CA GLN A 65 0.50 -4.43 -9.49
C GLN A 65 0.14 -5.77 -8.85
N ARG A 66 -0.51 -5.76 -7.67
CA ARG A 66 -1.55 -6.74 -7.46
C ARG A 66 -2.57 -6.33 -8.49
N LYS A 67 -2.44 -6.87 -9.71
CA LYS A 67 -3.63 -7.13 -10.50
C LYS A 67 -4.60 -7.72 -9.47
N PRO A 68 -5.73 -7.07 -9.15
CA PRO A 68 -6.71 -7.75 -8.34
C PRO A 68 -6.90 -9.08 -9.06
N GLU A 69 -6.56 -10.20 -8.40
CA GLU A 69 -6.84 -11.50 -8.97
C GLU A 69 -8.30 -11.43 -9.37
N SER A 70 -8.58 -11.60 -10.67
CA SER A 70 -9.95 -11.46 -11.12
C SER A 70 -10.77 -12.47 -10.34
N LEU A 71 -12.04 -12.14 -10.04
CA LEU A 71 -12.93 -13.10 -9.39
C LEU A 71 -12.92 -14.45 -10.13
N ASP A 72 -12.71 -14.42 -11.45
CA ASP A 72 -12.54 -15.61 -12.28
C ASP A 72 -11.25 -16.39 -11.98
N SER A 73 -10.10 -15.74 -11.82
CA SER A 73 -8.86 -16.44 -11.45
C SER A 73 -8.95 -17.07 -10.06
N ILE A 74 -9.56 -16.37 -9.10
CA ILE A 74 -9.81 -16.89 -7.74
C ILE A 74 -10.77 -18.10 -7.80
N ARG A 75 -11.84 -18.03 -8.61
CA ARG A 75 -12.80 -19.12 -8.77
C ARG A 75 -12.16 -20.35 -9.41
N GLN A 76 -11.34 -20.17 -10.45
CA GLN A 76 -10.64 -21.27 -11.11
C GLN A 76 -9.69 -21.99 -10.16
N GLU A 77 -8.92 -21.23 -9.39
CA GLU A 77 -8.00 -21.80 -8.41
C GLU A 77 -8.74 -22.59 -7.31
N ASN A 78 -9.86 -22.06 -6.81
CA ASN A 78 -10.71 -22.79 -5.86
C ASN A 78 -11.25 -24.11 -6.43
N ILE A 79 -11.65 -24.13 -7.71
CA ILE A 79 -12.10 -25.36 -8.37
C ILE A 79 -10.96 -26.37 -8.46
N ARG A 80 -9.75 -25.91 -8.81
CA ARG A 80 -8.55 -26.74 -8.89
C ARG A 80 -8.22 -27.37 -7.53
N LEU A 81 -8.12 -26.56 -6.49
CA LEU A 81 -7.80 -27.00 -5.13
C LEU A 81 -8.84 -27.98 -4.58
N LYS A 82 -10.14 -27.75 -4.86
CA LYS A 82 -11.19 -28.70 -4.47
C LYS A 82 -10.98 -30.08 -5.09
N ARG A 83 -10.61 -30.16 -6.37
CA ARG A 83 -10.34 -31.44 -7.06
C ARG A 83 -9.11 -32.14 -6.49
N GLU A 84 -8.05 -31.40 -6.20
CA GLU A 84 -6.85 -31.96 -5.56
C GLU A 84 -7.18 -32.52 -4.17
N LEU A 85 -7.94 -31.78 -3.35
CA LEU A 85 -8.39 -32.25 -2.04
C LEU A 85 -9.26 -33.50 -2.10
N GLU A 86 -10.18 -33.59 -3.07
CA GLU A 86 -10.99 -34.80 -3.27
C GLU A 86 -10.13 -36.00 -3.68
N THR A 87 -9.15 -35.78 -4.54
CA THR A 87 -8.21 -36.83 -4.97
C THR A 87 -7.38 -37.33 -3.77
N LEU A 88 -6.83 -36.40 -2.98
CA LEU A 88 -6.06 -36.74 -1.78
C LEU A 88 -6.90 -37.46 -0.73
N LYS A 89 -8.18 -37.06 -0.55
CA LYS A 89 -9.10 -37.76 0.35
C LYS A 89 -9.37 -39.20 -0.10
N LYS A 90 -9.51 -39.44 -1.41
CA LYS A 90 -9.70 -40.79 -1.95
C LYS A 90 -8.45 -41.65 -1.86
N MET A 91 -7.25 -41.06 -1.90
CA MET A 91 -5.98 -41.78 -1.72
C MET A 91 -5.68 -42.13 -0.26
N LYS A 92 -6.35 -41.48 0.69
CA LYS A 92 -6.16 -41.67 2.14
C LYS A 92 -7.14 -42.66 2.77
N ASN A 93 -8.11 -43.14 1.99
CA ASN A 93 -9.05 -44.22 2.31
C ASN A 93 -8.64 -45.50 1.58
#